data_AF-A0A2T5C3D6-F1
#
_entry.id   AF-A0A2T5C3D6-F1
#
_cell.length_a   1.000
_cell.length_b   1.000
_cell.length_c   1.000
_cell.angle_alpha   90.00
_cell.angle_beta   90.00
_cell.angle_gamma   90.00
#
_symmetry.space_group_name_H-M   'P 1'
#
loop_
_entity.id
_entity.type
_entity.pdbx_description
1 polymer ?
#
loop_
_entity_poly.entity_id
_entity_poly.type
_entity_poly.pdbx_seq_one_letter_code
_entity_poly.pdbx_strand_id
1 'polypeptide(L)'
;MKKSLLLIAGLLFFAIACNEPYEYLDEAQEKSASTKTYQWKAETACFMPLICDGEEIDILEGNLMAHYRWHVQKGEYKWIILNFSGELTSEATGETFEILEVDKIEFQDGAYGQYDLMWNVRGDKGSHYIGSGYVDLVTWEVIAEKTVCPPSNN
;
A
#
# COMPACT_ATOMS: atom_id res chain seq x y z
N MET A 1 49.67 7.41 4.34
CA MET A 1 48.62 7.60 5.37
C MET A 1 47.29 7.18 4.72
N LYS A 2 46.82 5.92 4.89
CA LYS A 2 45.68 5.50 5.77
C LYS A 2 44.56 6.57 5.79
N LYS A 3 43.33 6.31 5.32
CA LYS A 3 42.32 5.27 5.69
C LYS A 3 41.42 4.98 4.45
N SER A 4 41.11 3.74 4.05
CA SER A 4 39.98 2.86 4.50
C SER A 4 38.63 3.61 4.49
N LEU A 5 37.63 3.30 3.65
CA LEU A 5 36.67 2.15 3.66
C LEU A 5 35.82 2.31 2.36
N LEU A 6 35.64 1.34 1.43
CA LEU A 6 34.78 0.15 1.44
C LEU A 6 33.26 0.40 1.66
N LEU A 7 32.47 -0.18 0.74
CA LEU A 7 31.07 -0.65 0.83
C LEU A 7 29.98 0.12 0.05
N ILE A 8 29.51 -0.56 -1.00
CA ILE A 8 28.10 -0.76 -1.38
C ILE A 8 27.36 0.50 -1.85
N ALA A 9 27.49 0.80 -3.15
CA ALA A 9 26.39 1.39 -3.91
C ALA A 9 25.53 0.23 -4.48
N GLY A 10 24.99 -0.55 -3.57
CA GLY A 10 23.94 -1.54 -3.77
C GLY A 10 22.74 -1.06 -2.97
N LEU A 11 22.19 0.08 -3.36
CA LEU A 11 20.85 0.49 -2.99
C LEU A 11 20.03 0.27 -4.24
N LEU A 12 19.60 -0.98 -4.43
CA LEU A 12 18.36 -1.23 -5.14
C LEU A 12 17.29 -0.48 -4.34
N PHE A 13 16.87 0.66 -4.87
CA PHE A 13 15.58 1.23 -4.52
C PHE A 13 14.54 0.23 -5.04
N PHE A 14 14.08 -0.70 -4.19
CA PHE A 14 12.83 -1.42 -4.43
C PHE A 14 11.71 -0.42 -4.13
N ALA A 15 11.48 0.45 -5.11
CA ALA A 15 10.47 1.48 -5.06
C ALA A 15 9.10 0.83 -5.26
N ILE A 16 8.32 0.66 -4.19
CA ILE A 16 6.89 0.30 -4.25
C ILE A 16 6.21 1.16 -5.30
N ALA A 17 5.98 0.54 -6.46
CA ALA A 17 5.48 1.17 -7.65
C ALA A 17 4.44 0.22 -8.19
N CYS A 18 3.19 0.42 -7.76
CA CYS A 18 2.12 -0.21 -8.48
C CYS A 18 2.07 0.44 -9.88
N ASN A 19 2.40 -0.32 -10.94
CA ASN A 19 2.49 0.22 -12.30
C ASN A 19 1.09 0.23 -12.92
N GLU A 20 0.49 1.42 -13.08
CA GLU A 20 -0.89 1.55 -13.60
C GLU A 20 -0.97 1.77 -15.12
N PRO A 21 -1.76 0.97 -15.84
CA PRO A 21 -2.53 1.46 -16.99
C PRO A 21 -3.81 2.15 -16.47
N TYR A 22 -3.82 3.49 -16.46
CA TYR A 22 -4.98 4.28 -15.99
C TYR A 22 -6.15 4.27 -16.99
N GLU A 23 -7.34 3.84 -16.55
CA GLU A 23 -8.62 4.14 -17.20
C GLU A 23 -9.46 5.04 -16.27
N TYR A 24 -9.41 6.35 -16.50
CA TYR A 24 -10.12 7.34 -15.69
C TYR A 24 -11.63 7.31 -16.00
N LEU A 25 -12.42 6.75 -15.07
CA LEU A 25 -13.89 6.79 -15.12
C LEU A 25 -14.39 7.90 -14.19
N ASP A 26 -14.78 9.03 -14.77
CA ASP A 26 -15.31 10.19 -14.04
C ASP A 26 -16.81 10.05 -13.78
N GLU A 27 -17.18 9.32 -12.73
CA GLU A 27 -18.56 9.28 -12.22
C GLU A 27 -18.65 10.09 -10.92
N ALA A 28 -18.64 11.41 -11.02
CA ALA A 28 -18.89 12.29 -9.88
C ALA A 28 -20.34 12.16 -9.39
N GLN A 29 -20.53 11.70 -8.15
CA GLN A 29 -21.83 11.70 -7.49
C GLN A 29 -22.00 12.98 -6.64
N GLU A 30 -22.89 13.88 -7.07
CA GLU A 30 -23.22 15.08 -6.30
C GLU A 30 -24.18 14.75 -5.16
N LYS A 31 -23.78 15.08 -3.92
CA LYS A 31 -24.65 14.96 -2.73
C LYS A 31 -25.30 16.29 -2.35
N SER A 32 -24.66 17.41 -2.68
CA SER A 32 -25.21 18.77 -2.57
C SER A 32 -24.44 19.74 -3.47
N ALA A 33 -24.93 20.97 -3.64
CA ALA A 33 -24.24 22.04 -4.39
C ALA A 33 -22.81 22.35 -3.92
N SER A 34 -22.45 21.92 -2.69
CA SER A 34 -21.12 22.16 -2.11
C SER A 34 -20.38 20.88 -1.72
N THR A 35 -20.90 19.71 -2.09
CA THR A 35 -20.33 18.42 -1.66
C THR A 35 -20.37 17.41 -2.79
N LYS A 36 -19.19 16.93 -3.18
CA LYS A 36 -19.00 15.99 -4.27
C LYS A 36 -18.23 14.77 -3.79
N THR A 37 -18.58 13.60 -4.32
CA THR A 37 -17.76 12.40 -4.19
C THR A 37 -17.43 11.88 -5.58
N TYR A 38 -16.14 11.74 -5.87
CA TYR A 38 -15.64 11.11 -7.09
C TYR A 38 -15.30 9.67 -6.77
N GLN A 39 -15.55 8.75 -7.70
CA GLN A 39 -15.18 7.36 -7.54
C GLN A 39 -14.69 6.77 -8.85
N TRP A 40 -13.67 5.93 -8.77
CA TRP A 40 -13.15 5.18 -9.91
C TRP A 40 -12.45 3.92 -9.42
N LYS A 41 -12.24 3.00 -10.35
CA LYS A 41 -11.51 1.77 -10.13
C LYS A 41 -10.27 1.76 -11.00
N ALA A 42 -9.17 1.25 -10.48
CA ALA A 42 -7.96 1.00 -11.24
C ALA A 42 -7.46 -0.41 -10.93
N GLU A 43 -7.13 -1.15 -11.98
CA GLU A 43 -6.34 -2.37 -11.83
C GLU A 43 -4.86 -1.97 -11.89
N THR A 44 -4.10 -2.45 -10.92
CA THR A 44 -2.71 -2.06 -10.78
C THR A 44 -1.84 -3.25 -10.43
N ALA A 45 -0.74 -3.40 -11.16
CA ALA A 45 0.26 -4.41 -10.84
C ALA A 45 0.98 -3.95 -9.59
N CYS A 46 0.76 -4.60 -8.45
CA CYS A 46 1.30 -4.21 -7.17
C CYS A 46 2.32 -5.20 -6.66
N PHE A 47 3.19 -4.67 -5.82
CA PHE A 47 4.06 -5.47 -4.97
C PHE A 47 3.97 -4.99 -3.53
N MET A 48 4.03 -5.93 -2.59
CA MET A 48 3.96 -5.64 -1.16
C MET A 48 5.08 -6.41 -0.44
N PRO A 49 6.03 -5.72 0.20
CA PRO A 49 7.06 -6.39 0.99
C PRO A 49 6.44 -7.01 2.25
N LEU A 50 6.83 -8.24 2.57
CA LEU A 50 6.54 -8.86 3.85
C LEU A 50 7.70 -8.62 4.79
N ILE A 51 7.46 -7.84 5.84
CA ILE A 51 8.46 -7.47 6.83
C ILE A 51 8.19 -8.23 8.13
N CYS A 52 9.23 -8.81 8.71
CA CYS A 52 9.22 -9.49 10.00
C CYS A 52 10.43 -9.06 10.81
N ASP A 53 10.23 -8.64 12.06
CA ASP A 53 11.32 -8.20 12.95
C ASP A 53 12.22 -7.10 12.34
N GLY A 54 11.66 -6.27 11.45
CA GLY A 54 12.38 -5.20 10.76
C GLY A 54 13.18 -5.63 9.53
N GLU A 55 13.11 -6.91 9.15
CA GLU A 55 13.74 -7.45 7.94
C GLU A 55 12.67 -7.81 6.90
N GLU A 56 12.92 -7.48 5.64
CA GLU A 56 12.12 -7.98 4.52
C GLU A 56 12.43 -9.47 4.33
N ILE A 57 11.40 -10.31 4.43
CA ILE A 57 11.53 -11.77 4.33
C ILE A 57 11.01 -12.32 3.00
N ASP A 58 10.19 -11.55 2.30
CA ASP A 58 9.55 -11.95 1.04
C ASP A 58 8.91 -10.73 0.36
N ILE A 59 8.55 -10.88 -0.91
CA ILE A 59 7.78 -9.91 -1.69
C ILE A 59 6.55 -10.64 -2.24
N LEU A 60 5.38 -10.02 -2.07
CA LEU A 60 4.16 -10.47 -2.72
C LEU A 60 3.94 -9.68 -4.00
N GLU A 61 3.72 -10.34 -5.13
CA GLU A 61 3.46 -9.71 -6.42
C GLU A 61 2.13 -10.15 -7.01
N GLY A 62 1.43 -9.25 -7.71
CA GLY A 62 0.17 -9.58 -8.35
C GLY A 62 -0.58 -8.35 -8.83
N ASN A 63 -1.84 -8.54 -9.20
CA ASN A 63 -2.71 -7.43 -9.59
C ASN A 63 -3.74 -7.17 -8.50
N LEU A 64 -3.86 -5.91 -8.09
CA LEU A 64 -4.91 -5.45 -7.18
C LEU A 64 -5.87 -4.54 -7.93
N MET A 65 -7.15 -4.65 -7.58
CA MET A 65 -8.17 -3.68 -7.92
C MET A 65 -8.25 -2.66 -6.78
N ALA A 66 -7.93 -1.41 -7.09
CA ALA A 66 -8.09 -0.28 -6.19
C ALA A 66 -9.39 0.46 -6.52
N HIS A 67 -10.31 0.58 -5.56
CA HIS A 67 -11.52 1.39 -5.68
C HIS A 67 -11.40 2.64 -4.81
N TYR A 68 -11.21 3.78 -5.47
CA TYR A 68 -11.03 5.09 -4.85
C TYR A 68 -12.37 5.78 -4.67
N ARG A 69 -12.57 6.44 -3.52
CA ARG A 69 -13.68 7.35 -3.27
C ARG A 69 -13.16 8.64 -2.66
N TRP A 70 -13.18 9.72 -3.42
CA TRP A 70 -12.63 11.01 -3.04
C TRP A 70 -13.74 11.97 -2.66
N HIS A 71 -13.69 12.52 -1.45
CA HIS A 71 -14.70 13.45 -0.98
C HIS A 71 -14.18 14.88 -0.93
N VAL A 72 -14.94 15.76 -1.58
CA VAL A 72 -14.65 17.18 -1.68
C VAL A 72 -15.82 17.96 -1.11
N GLN A 73 -15.51 18.89 -0.20
CA GLN A 73 -16.49 19.79 0.39
C GLN A 73 -16.02 21.24 0.23
N LYS A 74 -16.85 22.08 -0.39
CA LYS A 74 -16.54 23.50 -0.67
C LYS A 74 -15.22 23.70 -1.43
N GLY A 75 -14.84 22.75 -2.29
CA GLY A 75 -13.59 22.79 -3.07
C GLY A 75 -12.37 22.24 -2.33
N GLU A 76 -12.51 21.83 -1.07
CA GLU A 76 -11.42 21.25 -0.27
C GLU A 76 -11.55 19.73 -0.21
N TYR A 77 -10.45 19.01 -0.42
CA TYR A 77 -10.38 17.58 -0.16
C TYR A 77 -10.54 17.32 1.34
N LYS A 78 -11.44 16.40 1.69
CA LYS A 78 -11.70 16.03 3.09
C LYS A 78 -11.20 14.63 3.42
N TRP A 79 -11.47 13.69 2.53
CA TRP A 79 -10.97 12.33 2.70
C TRP A 79 -10.92 11.55 1.38
N ILE A 80 -10.12 10.50 1.38
CA ILE A 80 -10.12 9.41 0.39
C ILE A 80 -10.44 8.12 1.12
N ILE A 81 -11.30 7.29 0.54
CA ILE A 81 -11.37 5.88 0.92
C ILE A 81 -10.77 5.06 -0.22
N LEU A 82 -9.79 4.23 0.09
CA LEU A 82 -9.24 3.23 -0.81
C LEU A 82 -9.77 1.87 -0.38
N ASN A 83 -10.21 1.06 -1.34
CA ASN A 83 -10.49 -0.35 -1.09
C ASN A 83 -9.63 -1.14 -2.05
N PHE A 84 -8.71 -1.94 -1.53
CA PHE A 84 -7.88 -2.85 -2.30
C PHE A 84 -8.49 -4.25 -2.24
N SER A 85 -8.64 -4.87 -3.39
CA SER A 85 -9.07 -6.26 -3.50
C SER A 85 -8.28 -6.98 -4.57
N GLY A 86 -7.81 -8.18 -4.28
CA GLY A 86 -7.11 -8.99 -5.26
C GLY A 86 -6.28 -10.09 -4.61
N GLU A 87 -5.39 -10.65 -5.39
CA GLU A 87 -4.49 -11.71 -4.96
C GLU A 87 -3.06 -11.30 -5.25
N LEU A 88 -2.17 -11.48 -4.27
CA LEU A 88 -0.73 -11.39 -4.45
C LEU A 88 -0.09 -12.74 -4.17
N THR A 89 0.94 -13.10 -4.93
CA THR A 89 1.67 -14.36 -4.78
C THR A 89 3.07 -14.09 -4.25
N SER A 90 3.48 -14.87 -3.26
CA SER A 90 4.83 -14.88 -2.69
C SER A 90 5.85 -15.32 -3.73
N GLU A 91 6.88 -14.52 -3.95
CA GLU A 91 8.01 -14.90 -4.80
C GLU A 91 8.79 -16.07 -4.20
N ALA A 92 8.98 -16.09 -2.87
CA ALA A 92 9.79 -17.11 -2.20
C ALA A 92 9.11 -18.49 -2.12
N THR A 93 7.78 -18.53 -1.93
CA THR A 93 7.05 -19.76 -1.60
C THR A 93 5.96 -20.14 -2.60
N GLY A 94 5.57 -19.20 -3.49
CA GLY A 94 4.41 -19.35 -4.37
C GLY A 94 3.09 -19.54 -3.62
N GLU A 95 3.00 -19.15 -2.35
CA GLU A 95 1.73 -19.02 -1.62
C GLU A 95 0.95 -17.81 -2.12
N THR A 96 -0.36 -17.95 -2.30
CA THR A 96 -1.21 -16.85 -2.75
C THR A 96 -1.99 -16.27 -1.59
N PHE A 97 -1.99 -14.95 -1.48
CA PHE A 97 -2.60 -14.16 -0.42
C PHE A 97 -3.76 -13.37 -0.97
N GLU A 98 -4.94 -13.54 -0.38
CA GLU A 98 -6.08 -12.67 -0.66
C GLU A 98 -5.90 -11.35 0.12
N ILE A 99 -6.04 -10.24 -0.58
CA ILE A 99 -6.03 -8.89 0.01
C ILE A 99 -7.43 -8.32 -0.02
N LEU A 100 -7.91 -7.90 1.14
CA LEU A 100 -9.15 -7.17 1.34
C LEU A 100 -8.90 -6.06 2.36
N GLU A 101 -8.40 -4.93 1.87
CA GLU A 101 -8.01 -3.79 2.70
C GLU A 101 -8.90 -2.59 2.40
N VAL A 102 -9.26 -1.85 3.45
CA VAL A 102 -10.04 -0.61 3.33
C VAL A 102 -9.42 0.43 4.22
N ASP A 103 -8.98 1.50 3.58
CA ASP A 103 -8.28 2.57 4.25
C ASP A 103 -8.94 3.91 4.02
N LYS A 104 -8.76 4.80 4.99
CA LYS A 104 -9.30 6.15 4.92
C LYS A 104 -8.20 7.18 5.19
N ILE A 105 -7.89 7.96 4.18
CA ILE A 105 -6.98 9.11 4.28
C ILE A 105 -7.83 10.33 4.62
N GLU A 106 -7.55 10.99 5.73
CA GLU A 106 -8.17 12.28 6.08
C GLU A 106 -7.20 13.42 5.80
N PHE A 107 -7.64 14.42 5.03
CA PHE A 107 -6.83 15.60 4.75
C PHE A 107 -7.11 16.65 5.83
N GLN A 108 -6.24 16.69 6.84
CA GLN A 108 -6.22 17.77 7.84
C GLN A 108 -5.17 18.82 7.43
N ASP A 109 -5.40 20.09 7.78
CA ASP A 109 -4.44 21.16 7.54
C ASP A 109 -3.08 20.81 8.20
N GLY A 110 -2.06 20.59 7.38
CA GLY A 110 -0.70 20.25 7.80
C GLY A 110 -0.34 18.76 7.74
N ALA A 111 -1.27 17.86 7.40
CA ALA A 111 -1.02 16.42 7.26
C ALA A 111 -0.64 16.04 5.82
N TYR A 112 0.37 16.72 5.26
CA TYR A 112 0.88 16.44 3.92
C TYR A 112 2.24 15.75 4.04
N GLY A 113 2.25 14.42 4.09
CA GLY A 113 3.53 13.69 4.03
C GLY A 113 3.43 12.20 4.30
N GLN A 114 2.42 11.74 5.06
CA GLN A 114 2.32 10.34 5.45
C GLN A 114 0.86 9.90 5.43
N TYR A 115 0.64 8.63 5.11
CA TYR A 115 -0.66 7.97 5.13
C TYR A 115 -0.54 6.65 5.88
N ASP A 116 -1.19 6.53 7.03
CA ASP A 116 -1.17 5.30 7.83
C ASP A 116 -1.92 4.17 7.12
N LEU A 117 -1.31 2.99 7.03
CA LEU A 117 -1.90 1.78 6.44
C LEU A 117 -1.90 0.60 7.42
N MET A 118 -2.79 -0.36 7.20
CA MET A 118 -2.89 -1.59 8.00
C MET A 118 -3.15 -2.80 7.11
N TRP A 119 -2.13 -3.63 6.90
CA TRP A 119 -2.29 -4.85 6.13
C TRP A 119 -2.70 -6.03 7.00
N ASN A 120 -3.53 -6.88 6.41
CA ASN A 120 -3.97 -8.15 6.98
C ASN A 120 -4.13 -9.14 5.84
N VAL A 121 -3.08 -9.91 5.57
CA VAL A 121 -3.02 -10.80 4.41
C VAL A 121 -2.90 -12.25 4.83
N ARG A 122 -3.82 -13.08 4.31
CA ARG A 122 -3.90 -14.49 4.64
C ARG A 122 -3.64 -15.32 3.39
N GLY A 123 -2.64 -16.19 3.48
CA GLY A 123 -2.23 -17.08 2.42
C GLY A 123 -3.05 -18.37 2.39
N ASP A 124 -3.15 -18.96 1.20
CA ASP A 124 -3.87 -20.20 0.92
C ASP A 124 -3.21 -21.45 1.53
N LYS A 125 -1.94 -21.35 1.94
CA LYS A 125 -1.19 -22.42 2.63
C LYS A 125 -1.13 -22.22 4.15
N GLY A 126 -1.78 -21.18 4.67
CA GLY A 126 -1.97 -20.96 6.10
C GLY A 126 -1.07 -19.88 6.70
N SER A 127 -0.22 -19.22 5.92
CA SER A 127 0.50 -18.03 6.39
C SER A 127 -0.46 -16.88 6.65
N HIS A 128 -0.18 -16.08 7.67
CA HIS A 128 -1.00 -14.93 8.02
C HIS A 128 -0.11 -13.81 8.52
N TYR A 129 -0.06 -12.71 7.78
CA TYR A 129 0.69 -11.51 8.12
C TYR A 129 -0.28 -10.40 8.48
N ILE A 130 -0.02 -9.74 9.61
CA ILE A 130 -0.79 -8.58 10.07
C ILE A 130 0.20 -7.50 10.44
N GLY A 131 -0.03 -6.27 9.98
CA GLY A 131 0.84 -5.17 10.36
C GLY A 131 0.21 -3.81 10.23
N SER A 132 1.01 -2.81 10.58
CA SER A 132 0.67 -1.40 10.44
C SER A 132 1.92 -0.59 10.14
N GLY A 133 1.73 0.51 9.43
CA GLY A 133 2.81 1.42 9.07
C GLY A 133 2.25 2.69 8.45
N TYR A 134 3.07 3.38 7.67
CA TYR A 134 2.63 4.48 6.84
C TYR A 134 3.29 4.44 5.46
N VAL A 135 2.61 4.98 4.46
CA VAL A 135 3.21 5.35 3.18
C VAL A 135 3.73 6.77 3.30
N ASP A 136 5.01 6.99 3.02
CA ASP A 136 5.53 8.34 2.80
C ASP A 136 4.99 8.84 1.45
N LEU A 137 4.17 9.89 1.46
CA LEU A 137 3.51 10.40 0.25
C LEU A 137 4.46 11.19 -0.67
N VAL A 138 5.70 11.43 -0.26
CA VAL A 138 6.75 12.04 -1.07
C VAL A 138 7.53 10.98 -1.83
N THR A 139 7.96 9.91 -1.15
CA THR A 139 8.75 8.82 -1.75
C THR A 139 7.91 7.65 -2.26
N TRP A 140 6.65 7.56 -1.83
CA TRP A 140 5.75 6.43 -2.01
C TRP A 140 6.24 5.12 -1.36
N GLU A 141 7.17 5.22 -0.41
CA GLU A 141 7.69 4.07 0.34
C GLU A 141 6.75 3.67 1.48
N VAL A 142 6.53 2.36 1.64
CA VAL A 142 5.84 1.79 2.79
C VAL A 142 6.84 1.60 3.92
N ILE A 143 6.59 2.24 5.06
CA ILE A 143 7.38 2.12 6.28
C ILE A 143 6.60 1.31 7.29
N ALA A 144 7.04 0.08 7.56
CA ALA A 144 6.42 -0.78 8.55
C ALA A 144 6.81 -0.39 9.98
N GLU A 145 5.81 -0.25 10.86
CA GLU A 145 6.02 0.03 12.28
C GLU A 145 5.81 -1.21 13.15
N LYS A 146 4.83 -2.05 12.81
CA LYS A 146 4.50 -3.26 13.56
C LYS A 146 4.11 -4.38 12.60
N THR A 147 4.63 -5.56 12.87
CA THR A 147 4.38 -6.76 12.05
C THR A 147 4.22 -7.97 12.96
N VAL A 148 3.19 -8.77 12.69
CA VAL A 148 2.98 -10.10 13.25
C VAL A 148 3.13 -11.07 12.09
N CYS A 149 4.07 -11.99 12.24
CA CYS A 149 4.43 -12.96 11.23
C CYS A 149 3.99 -14.37 11.64
N PRO A 150 3.73 -15.26 10.67
CA PRO A 150 3.46 -16.66 10.96
C PRO A 150 4.67 -17.27 11.68
N PRO A 151 4.45 -18.22 12.60
CA PRO A 151 5.54 -18.88 13.31
C PRO A 151 6.48 -19.56 12.30
N SER A 152 7.78 -19.36 12.48
CA SER A 152 8.79 -20.05 11.67
C SER A 152 8.67 -21.55 11.90
N ASN A 153 8.31 -22.31 10.87
CA ASN A 153 8.38 -23.77 10.89
C ASN A 153 9.86 -24.16 10.78
N ASN A 154 10.57 -24.22 11.91
CA ASN A 154 11.89 -24.83 12.02
C ASN A 154 11.81 -26.35 11.85
#